data_AF-A0A5Q4GI96-F1
#
_entry.id   AF-A0A5Q4GI96-F1
#
_cell.length_a   1.000
_cell.length_b   1.000
_cell.length_c   1.000
_cell.angle_alpha   90.00
_cell.angle_beta   90.00
_cell.angle_gamma   90.00
#
_symmetry.space_group_name_H-M   'P 1'
#
loop_
_entity.id
_entity.type
_entity.pdbx_description
1 polymer ?
#
loop_
_entity_poly.entity_id
_entity_poly.type
_entity_poly.pdbx_seq_one_letter_code
_entity_poly.pdbx_strand_id
1 'polypeptide(L)'
;MSFRGGFVVIETIENDSDELVRRAAAGDRRAEQTLYGQHRQRLKRMICVRIDQRVAGRVDPSDIVQETLAEAARQLPDYARQRPLPLYPWLRQLALSKVREAYRRHVQAAGRSVQREADIPLPDHSAMDLARCLASSRSGPSRRLLRGEQRQLVRQTLERLGEAAREVLVLRFLEQMSVAETAAVLGLSESGVRSRQRRALEQFCRLFEEIGDAR
;
A
#
# COMPACT_ATOMS: atom_id res chain seq x y z
N MET A 1 16.04 -23.24 -20.07
CA MET A 1 14.67 -23.31 -19.50
C MET A 1 14.03 -21.94 -19.65
N SER A 2 12.95 -21.83 -20.45
CA SER A 2 12.33 -20.54 -20.80
C SER A 2 11.27 -20.16 -19.76
N PHE A 3 11.54 -19.12 -18.96
CA PHE A 3 10.60 -18.54 -18.00
C PHE A 3 9.52 -17.73 -18.74
N ARG A 4 8.50 -18.39 -19.26
CA ARG A 4 7.23 -17.76 -19.63
C ARG A 4 6.38 -17.63 -18.36
N GLY A 5 6.70 -16.63 -17.54
CA GLY A 5 5.93 -16.29 -16.34
C GLY A 5 4.61 -15.64 -16.72
N GLY A 6 3.51 -16.38 -16.60
CA GLY A 6 2.17 -15.81 -16.55
C GLY A 6 2.07 -14.88 -15.36
N PHE A 7 2.17 -13.57 -15.61
CA PHE A 7 1.90 -12.55 -14.62
C PHE A 7 0.40 -12.51 -14.37
N VAL A 8 0.00 -12.76 -13.12
CA VAL A 8 -1.36 -12.60 -12.66
C VAL A 8 -1.80 -11.17 -12.99
N VAL A 9 -2.73 -11.03 -13.91
CA VAL A 9 -3.43 -9.77 -14.18
C VAL A 9 -4.21 -9.46 -12.91
N ILE A 10 -3.72 -8.52 -12.12
CA ILE A 10 -4.48 -7.97 -10.99
C ILE A 10 -5.56 -7.08 -11.61
N GLU A 11 -6.67 -7.68 -12.05
CA GLU A 11 -7.92 -6.96 -12.30
C GLU A 11 -8.35 -6.37 -10.96
N THR A 12 -8.07 -5.07 -10.80
CA THR A 12 -8.45 -4.34 -9.59
C THR A 12 -9.88 -3.85 -9.77
N ILE A 13 -10.70 -4.10 -8.77
CA ILE A 13 -12.11 -3.73 -8.68
C ILE A 13 -12.24 -2.19 -8.77
N GLU A 14 -12.49 -1.67 -9.96
CA GLU A 14 -13.05 -0.32 -10.14
C GLU A 14 -14.55 -0.41 -9.86
N ASN A 15 -14.97 -0.02 -8.65
CA ASN A 15 -16.41 0.04 -8.34
C ASN A 15 -16.82 1.30 -7.57
N ASP A 16 -15.97 2.33 -7.59
CA ASP A 16 -16.33 3.69 -7.17
C ASP A 16 -17.07 4.38 -8.31
N SER A 17 -18.31 3.96 -8.58
CA SER A 17 -19.11 4.67 -9.57
C SER A 17 -19.30 6.12 -9.13
N ASP A 18 -19.13 7.07 -10.06
CA ASP A 18 -19.31 8.50 -9.81
C ASP A 18 -20.65 8.82 -9.15
N GLU A 19 -21.66 8.00 -9.44
CA GLU A 19 -22.96 8.04 -8.81
C GLU A 19 -22.92 7.67 -7.32
N LEU A 20 -22.20 6.60 -6.95
CA LEU A 20 -22.06 6.18 -5.56
C LEU A 20 -21.36 7.27 -4.72
N VAL A 21 -20.33 7.90 -5.27
CA VAL A 21 -19.64 9.04 -4.63
C VAL A 21 -20.58 10.23 -4.44
N ARG A 22 -21.34 10.61 -5.48
CA ARG A 22 -22.29 11.73 -5.40
C ARG A 22 -23.40 11.49 -4.38
N ARG A 23 -23.98 10.28 -4.34
CA ARG A 23 -25.01 9.93 -3.36
C ARG A 23 -24.48 9.95 -1.93
N ALA A 24 -23.29 9.38 -1.70
CA ALA A 24 -22.65 9.41 -0.41
C ALA A 24 -22.35 10.85 0.03
N ALA A 25 -21.86 11.71 -0.88
CA ALA A 25 -21.62 13.13 -0.64
C ALA A 25 -22.91 13.92 -0.32
N ALA A 26 -24.06 13.49 -0.81
CA ALA A 26 -25.37 14.06 -0.51
C ALA A 26 -25.96 13.58 0.84
N GLY A 27 -25.24 12.75 1.59
CA GLY A 27 -25.66 12.24 2.90
C GLY A 27 -26.41 10.91 2.86
N ASP A 28 -26.44 10.20 1.73
CA ASP A 28 -26.97 8.84 1.67
C ASP A 28 -26.07 7.87 2.44
N ARG A 29 -26.47 7.54 3.68
CA ARG A 29 -25.71 6.64 4.56
C ARG A 29 -25.47 5.25 3.96
N ARG A 30 -26.38 4.73 3.12
CA ARG A 30 -26.18 3.42 2.49
C ARG A 30 -25.12 3.51 1.40
N ALA A 31 -25.12 4.58 0.62
CA ALA A 31 -24.09 4.85 -0.36
C ALA A 31 -22.73 5.02 0.32
N GLU A 32 -22.65 5.77 1.41
CA GLU A 32 -21.44 5.97 2.21
C GLU A 32 -20.89 4.64 2.77
N GLN A 33 -21.75 3.82 3.38
CA GLN A 33 -21.35 2.50 3.90
C GLN A 33 -20.84 1.58 2.80
N THR A 34 -21.50 1.58 1.64
CA THR A 34 -21.08 0.78 0.48
C THR A 34 -19.72 1.26 -0.04
N LEU A 35 -19.58 2.57 -0.24
CA LEU A 35 -18.36 3.20 -0.74
C LEU A 35 -17.16 2.88 0.17
N TYR A 36 -17.28 3.16 1.47
CA TYR A 36 -16.19 2.91 2.41
C TYR A 36 -15.98 1.44 2.73
N GLY A 37 -17.03 0.62 2.65
CA GLY A 37 -16.96 -0.83 2.81
C GLY A 37 -15.99 -1.46 1.80
N GLN A 38 -15.99 -0.98 0.56
CA GLN A 38 -15.11 -1.45 -0.52
C GLN A 38 -13.63 -1.16 -0.23
N HIS A 39 -13.32 -0.03 0.40
CA HIS A 39 -11.93 0.41 0.66
C HIS A 39 -11.37 -0.02 2.01
N ARG A 40 -12.22 -0.39 2.98
CA ARG A 40 -11.83 -0.64 4.37
C ARG A 40 -10.69 -1.66 4.50
N GLN A 41 -10.81 -2.82 3.85
CA GLN A 41 -9.80 -3.87 3.95
C GLN A 41 -8.48 -3.48 3.27
N ARG A 42 -8.58 -2.72 2.19
CA ARG A 42 -7.43 -2.22 1.44
C ARG A 42 -6.65 -1.17 2.24
N LEU A 43 -7.35 -0.22 2.87
CA LEU A 43 -6.77 0.73 3.81
C LEU A 43 -6.14 0.03 5.02
N LYS A 44 -6.83 -0.95 5.62
CA LYS A 44 -6.29 -1.70 6.76
C LYS A 44 -4.96 -2.37 6.41
N ARG A 45 -4.88 -3.06 5.26
CA ARG A 45 -3.62 -3.66 4.78
C ARG A 45 -2.52 -2.61 4.58
N MET A 46 -2.84 -1.50 3.92
CA MET A 46 -1.91 -0.40 3.68
C MET A 46 -1.36 0.18 5.01
N ILE A 47 -2.23 0.35 6.01
CA ILE A 47 -1.87 0.87 7.34
C ILE A 47 -1.02 -0.13 8.11
N CYS A 48 -1.41 -1.41 8.17
CA CYS A 48 -0.62 -2.46 8.84
C CYS A 48 0.83 -2.47 8.35
N VAL A 49 1.00 -2.27 7.05
CA VAL A 49 2.29 -2.30 6.37
C VAL A 49 3.15 -1.05 6.66
N ARG A 50 2.56 0.04 7.15
CA ARG A 50 3.25 1.32 7.39
C ARG A 50 3.35 1.75 8.85
N ILE A 51 2.61 1.12 9.77
CA ILE A 51 2.73 1.41 11.20
C ILE A 51 4.07 0.91 11.73
N ASP A 52 4.88 1.80 12.30
CA ASP A 52 6.13 1.45 12.98
C ASP A 52 5.90 0.47 14.16
N GLN A 53 6.80 -0.50 14.35
CA GLN A 53 6.72 -1.50 15.42
C GLN A 53 6.63 -0.88 16.82
N ARG A 54 7.23 0.29 17.05
CA ARG A 54 7.17 1.03 18.32
C ARG A 54 5.75 1.51 18.65
N VAL A 55 4.90 1.62 17.63
CA VAL A 55 3.51 2.08 17.71
C VAL A 55 2.52 0.92 17.55
N ALA A 56 2.92 -0.15 16.85
CA ALA A 56 2.06 -1.31 16.55
C ALA A 56 1.47 -2.01 17.79
N GLY A 57 2.15 -1.95 18.95
CA GLY A 57 1.61 -2.47 20.22
C GLY A 57 0.64 -1.55 20.96
N ARG A 58 0.46 -0.31 20.49
CA ARG A 58 -0.34 0.74 21.17
C ARG A 58 -1.49 1.26 20.33
N VAL A 59 -1.53 0.94 19.03
CA VAL A 59 -2.50 1.46 18.08
C VAL A 59 -3.02 0.32 17.22
N ASP A 60 -4.33 0.09 17.23
CA ASP A 60 -4.96 -0.86 16.31
C ASP A 60 -5.08 -0.21 14.92
N PRO A 61 -4.61 -0.88 13.84
CA PRO A 61 -4.83 -0.42 12.47
C PRO A 61 -6.32 -0.12 12.15
N SER A 62 -7.24 -0.84 12.78
CA SER A 62 -8.69 -0.70 12.63
C SER A 62 -9.19 0.64 13.17
N ASP A 63 -8.58 1.15 14.24
CA ASP A 63 -8.92 2.46 14.82
C ASP A 63 -8.50 3.57 13.85
N ILE A 64 -7.29 3.48 13.29
CA ILE A 64 -6.83 4.42 12.25
C ILE A 64 -7.76 4.37 11.03
N VAL A 65 -8.21 3.18 10.61
CA VAL A 65 -9.19 3.07 9.53
C VAL A 65 -10.50 3.77 9.90
N GLN A 66 -11.02 3.58 11.11
CA GLN A 66 -12.24 4.25 11.56
C GLN A 66 -12.09 5.77 11.58
N GLU A 67 -11.01 6.28 12.16
CA GLU A 67 -10.70 7.72 12.19
C GLU A 67 -10.56 8.28 10.76
N THR A 68 -9.91 7.54 9.87
CA THR A 68 -9.75 7.93 8.46
C THR A 68 -11.10 8.04 7.78
N LEU A 69 -11.97 7.05 7.94
CA LEU A 69 -13.28 7.04 7.29
C LEU A 69 -14.21 8.11 7.88
N ALA A 70 -14.12 8.39 9.18
CA ALA A 70 -14.85 9.48 9.81
C ALA A 70 -14.38 10.87 9.34
N GLU A 71 -13.08 11.06 9.12
CA GLU A 71 -12.54 12.26 8.47
C GLU A 71 -12.99 12.36 7.01
N ALA A 72 -12.92 11.24 6.28
CA ALA A 72 -13.35 11.17 4.90
C ALA A 72 -14.83 11.54 4.76
N ALA A 73 -15.71 11.04 5.63
CA ALA A 73 -17.13 11.37 5.62
C ALA A 73 -17.39 12.88 5.75
N ARG A 74 -16.62 13.56 6.62
CA ARG A 74 -16.71 15.02 6.80
C ARG A 74 -16.24 15.80 5.58
N GLN A 75 -15.20 15.31 4.88
CA GLN A 75 -14.61 15.97 3.72
C GLN A 75 -15.22 15.53 2.38
N LEU A 76 -16.05 14.48 2.38
CA LEU A 76 -16.60 13.85 1.18
C LEU A 76 -17.37 14.83 0.27
N PRO A 77 -18.20 15.76 0.79
CA PRO A 77 -18.90 16.73 -0.06
C PRO A 77 -17.94 17.61 -0.86
N ASP A 78 -16.84 18.04 -0.24
CA ASP A 78 -15.85 18.93 -0.88
C ASP A 78 -15.01 18.15 -1.88
N TYR A 79 -14.58 16.95 -1.50
CA TYR A 79 -13.91 16.01 -2.40
C TYR A 79 -14.76 15.72 -3.63
N ALA A 80 -16.07 15.47 -3.48
CA ALA A 80 -16.96 15.17 -4.59
C ALA A 80 -17.13 16.34 -5.58
N ARG A 81 -16.95 17.59 -5.12
CA ARG A 81 -17.03 18.78 -5.99
C ARG A 81 -15.75 19.03 -6.79
N GLN A 82 -14.59 18.78 -6.19
CA GLN A 82 -13.29 19.12 -6.80
C GLN A 82 -12.62 17.92 -7.49
N ARG A 83 -12.83 16.73 -6.92
CA ARG A 83 -12.25 15.44 -7.32
C ARG A 83 -10.80 15.53 -7.78
N PRO A 84 -9.89 16.02 -6.91
CA PRO A 84 -8.50 16.32 -7.29
C PRO A 84 -7.69 15.07 -7.65
N LEU A 85 -8.12 13.90 -7.20
CA LEU A 85 -7.52 12.60 -7.46
C LEU A 85 -8.57 11.49 -7.31
N PRO A 86 -8.29 10.26 -7.76
CA PRO A 86 -9.17 9.12 -7.50
C PRO A 86 -9.40 8.89 -6.00
N LEU A 87 -10.52 8.24 -5.65
CA LEU A 87 -11.00 8.16 -4.26
C LEU A 87 -10.01 7.43 -3.34
N TYR A 88 -9.51 6.27 -3.76
CA TYR A 88 -8.60 5.51 -2.91
C TYR A 88 -7.28 6.24 -2.61
N PRO A 89 -6.56 6.83 -3.59
CA PRO A 89 -5.41 7.69 -3.29
C PRO A 89 -5.71 8.81 -2.29
N TRP A 90 -6.93 9.37 -2.31
CA TRP A 90 -7.35 10.43 -1.38
C TRP A 90 -7.58 9.89 0.03
N LEU A 91 -8.32 8.77 0.15
CA LEU A 91 -8.47 8.05 1.42
C LEU A 91 -7.11 7.63 2.00
N ARG A 92 -6.18 7.21 1.13
CA ARG A 92 -4.81 6.85 1.49
C ARG A 92 -4.05 8.04 2.07
N GLN A 93 -4.17 9.24 1.50
CA GLN A 93 -3.53 10.45 2.04
C GLN A 93 -4.05 10.80 3.45
N LEU A 94 -5.37 10.69 3.65
CA LEU A 94 -5.97 10.87 4.97
C LEU A 94 -5.43 9.84 5.97
N ALA A 95 -5.42 8.56 5.59
CA ALA A 95 -4.90 7.48 6.42
C ALA A 95 -3.42 7.67 6.79
N LEU A 96 -2.56 8.02 5.83
CA LEU A 96 -1.14 8.29 6.09
C LEU A 96 -0.93 9.46 7.05
N SER A 97 -1.80 10.47 6.98
CA SER A 97 -1.78 11.59 7.93
C SER A 97 -2.12 11.13 9.34
N LYS A 98 -3.08 10.22 9.49
CA LYS A 98 -3.43 9.60 10.78
C LYS A 98 -2.34 8.65 11.31
N VAL A 99 -1.70 7.86 10.45
CA VAL A 99 -0.52 7.05 10.85
C VAL A 99 0.59 7.95 11.38
N ARG A 100 0.89 9.06 10.70
CA ARG A 100 1.89 10.04 11.17
C ARG A 100 1.49 10.66 12.51
N GLU A 101 0.23 11.03 12.66
CA GLU A 101 -0.29 11.58 13.91
C GLU A 101 -0.14 10.60 15.08
N ALA A 102 -0.54 9.34 14.87
CA ALA A 102 -0.37 8.25 15.84
C ALA A 102 1.11 8.05 16.21
N TYR A 103 2.01 8.04 15.23
CA TYR A 103 3.44 7.97 15.46
C TYR A 103 3.95 9.11 16.33
N ARG A 104 3.61 10.37 16.00
CA ARG A 104 4.00 11.54 16.80
C ARG A 104 3.49 11.44 18.23
N ARG A 105 2.22 11.05 18.41
CA ARG A 105 1.57 10.93 19.72
C ARG A 105 2.24 9.88 20.62
N HIS A 106 2.68 8.75 20.06
CA HIS A 106 3.19 7.63 20.87
C HIS A 106 4.72 7.53 20.91
N VAL A 107 5.44 8.18 19.98
CA VAL A 107 6.91 8.11 19.91
C VAL A 107 7.56 9.47 20.22
N GLN A 108 7.05 10.56 19.66
CA GLN A 108 7.64 11.90 19.86
C GLN A 108 7.18 12.58 21.16
N ALA A 109 5.99 12.24 21.68
CA ALA A 109 5.56 12.73 22.99
C ALA A 109 6.44 12.23 24.16
N ALA A 110 7.26 11.19 23.94
CA ALA A 110 8.20 10.64 24.92
C ALA A 110 9.61 11.25 24.87
N GLY A 111 9.90 12.17 23.93
CA GLY A 111 11.22 12.79 23.82
C GLY A 111 11.23 14.00 22.87
N ARG A 112 11.56 15.18 23.42
CA ARG A 112 11.68 16.44 22.68
C ARG A 112 12.64 16.31 21.49
N SER A 113 12.12 16.38 20.27
CA SER A 113 12.77 17.06 19.15
C SER A 113 11.86 17.04 17.92
N VAL A 114 11.38 18.23 17.56
CA VAL A 114 10.90 18.54 16.21
C VAL A 114 12.09 18.36 15.28
N GLN A 115 12.08 17.36 14.38
CA GLN A 115 12.85 17.45 13.14
C GLN A 115 12.45 16.40 12.09
N ARG A 116 12.22 16.95 10.89
CA ARG A 116 12.10 16.34 9.54
C ARG A 116 10.86 15.49 9.29
N GLU A 117 9.88 16.13 8.64
CA GLU A 117 9.11 15.51 7.57
C GLU A 117 10.10 15.07 6.47
N ALA A 118 10.60 13.86 6.60
CA ALA A 118 11.19 13.12 5.49
C ALA A 118 10.46 11.79 5.44
N ASP A 119 10.18 11.34 4.23
CA ASP A 119 9.43 10.13 3.88
C ASP A 119 9.59 9.05 4.94
N ILE A 120 8.46 8.59 5.49
CA ILE A 120 8.46 7.45 6.43
C ILE A 120 9.19 6.33 5.69
N PRO A 121 10.41 5.93 6.13
CA PRO A 121 11.11 4.84 5.47
C PRO A 121 10.16 3.66 5.48
N LEU A 122 9.93 3.04 4.31
CA LEU A 122 9.11 1.84 4.22
C LEU A 122 9.58 0.88 5.32
N PRO A 123 8.74 0.62 6.34
CA PRO A 123 9.20 -0.16 7.47
C PRO A 123 9.61 -1.57 7.03
N ASP A 124 10.51 -2.23 7.76
CA ASP A 124 10.95 -3.62 7.47
C ASP A 124 9.79 -4.60 7.24
N HIS A 125 8.63 -4.38 7.87
CA HIS A 125 7.45 -5.22 7.68
C HIS A 125 6.74 -4.99 6.34
N SER A 126 6.89 -3.83 5.69
CA SER A 126 6.49 -3.63 4.29
C SER A 126 7.20 -4.58 3.35
N ALA A 127 8.49 -4.79 3.57
CA ALA A 127 9.25 -5.75 2.80
C ALA A 127 8.78 -7.18 3.09
N MET A 128 8.47 -7.53 4.36
CA MET A 128 7.96 -8.85 4.73
C MET A 128 6.55 -9.15 4.20
N ASP A 129 5.66 -8.18 4.18
CA ASP A 129 4.30 -8.36 3.69
C ASP A 129 4.27 -8.38 2.15
N LEU A 130 5.08 -7.53 1.50
CA LEU A 130 5.31 -7.62 0.05
C LEU A 130 5.96 -8.96 -0.31
N ALA A 131 6.92 -9.44 0.48
CA ALA A 131 7.50 -10.77 0.34
C ALA A 131 6.45 -11.88 0.43
N ARG A 132 5.51 -11.77 1.37
CA ARG A 132 4.41 -12.72 1.50
C ARG A 132 3.51 -12.71 0.27
N CYS A 133 3.14 -11.52 -0.23
CA CYS A 133 2.35 -11.37 -1.45
C CYS A 133 3.05 -11.99 -2.66
N LEU A 134 4.32 -11.62 -2.90
CA LEU A 134 5.10 -12.12 -4.03
C LEU A 134 5.33 -13.64 -3.95
N ALA A 135 5.63 -14.18 -2.76
CA ALA A 135 5.83 -15.61 -2.55
C ALA A 135 4.53 -16.44 -2.61
N SER A 136 3.37 -15.82 -2.35
CA SER A 136 2.06 -16.50 -2.37
C SER A 136 1.51 -16.79 -3.77
N SER A 137 2.13 -16.24 -4.82
CA SER A 137 1.71 -16.40 -6.22
C SER A 137 1.85 -17.82 -6.80
N ARG A 138 2.32 -18.81 -6.02
CA ARG A 138 2.38 -20.24 -6.41
C ARG A 138 1.99 -21.17 -5.23
N SER A 139 0.83 -21.83 -5.31
CA SER A 139 0.19 -22.56 -4.19
C SER A 139 0.62 -24.03 -4.02
N GLY A 140 0.77 -24.49 -2.77
CA GLY A 140 0.97 -25.90 -2.35
C GLY A 140 1.30 -26.09 -0.84
N PRO A 141 0.78 -27.12 -0.11
CA PRO A 141 0.89 -27.27 1.36
C PRO A 141 2.25 -27.75 1.91
N SER A 142 3.12 -28.37 1.10
CA SER A 142 4.42 -28.94 1.50
C SER A 142 5.55 -27.90 1.73
N ARG A 143 5.24 -26.59 1.69
CA ARG A 143 6.23 -25.50 1.53
C ARG A 143 6.49 -24.62 2.77
N ARG A 144 6.09 -25.00 3.99
CA ARG A 144 6.18 -24.08 5.15
C ARG A 144 7.62 -23.66 5.52
N LEU A 145 8.62 -24.54 5.40
CA LEU A 145 10.05 -24.17 5.53
C LEU A 145 10.55 -23.35 4.34
N LEU A 146 10.27 -23.81 3.10
CA LEU A 146 10.61 -23.10 1.86
C LEU A 146 10.04 -21.67 1.81
N ARG A 147 8.90 -21.42 2.47
CA ARG A 147 8.29 -20.08 2.59
C ARG A 147 9.06 -19.15 3.53
N GLY A 148 9.74 -19.66 4.55
CA GLY A 148 10.54 -18.85 5.46
C GLY A 148 11.79 -18.31 4.76
N GLU A 149 12.53 -19.20 4.11
CA GLU A 149 13.73 -18.87 3.34
C GLU A 149 13.39 -17.97 2.15
N GLN A 150 12.32 -18.27 1.41
CA GLN A 150 11.85 -17.38 0.33
C GLN A 150 11.44 -16.01 0.83
N ARG A 151 10.80 -15.89 2.01
CA ARG A 151 10.43 -14.58 2.57
C ARG A 151 11.66 -13.76 2.93
N GLN A 152 12.67 -14.38 3.54
CA GLN A 152 13.92 -13.70 3.86
C GLN A 152 14.64 -13.26 2.59
N LEU A 153 14.67 -14.11 1.56
CA LEU A 153 15.25 -13.80 0.27
C LEU A 153 14.55 -12.61 -0.39
N VAL A 154 13.21 -12.63 -0.48
CA VAL A 154 12.46 -11.48 -1.02
C VAL A 154 12.68 -10.22 -0.19
N ARG A 155 12.73 -10.31 1.14
CA ARG A 155 13.02 -9.15 2.00
C ARG A 155 14.37 -8.54 1.63
N GLN A 156 15.42 -9.34 1.55
CA GLN A 156 16.77 -8.89 1.17
C GLN A 156 16.80 -8.31 -0.24
N THR A 157 16.09 -8.93 -1.19
CA THR A 157 15.91 -8.39 -2.54
C THR A 157 15.27 -7.01 -2.52
N LEU A 158 14.20 -6.82 -1.74
CA LEU A 158 13.52 -5.53 -1.61
C LEU A 158 14.41 -4.48 -0.95
N GLU A 159 15.19 -4.85 0.06
CA GLU A 159 16.16 -3.98 0.74
C GLU A 159 17.24 -3.45 -0.22
N ARG A 160 17.70 -4.28 -1.16
CA ARG A 160 18.66 -3.90 -2.22
C ARG A 160 18.01 -3.18 -3.40
N LEU A 161 16.68 -3.21 -3.49
CA LEU A 161 15.94 -2.49 -4.52
C LEU A 161 15.90 -0.99 -4.18
N GLY A 162 16.16 -0.15 -5.19
CA GLY A 162 16.07 1.31 -5.03
C GLY A 162 14.66 1.75 -4.62
N GLU A 163 14.57 2.86 -3.88
CA GLU A 163 13.33 3.34 -3.27
C GLU A 163 12.18 3.48 -4.28
N ALA A 164 12.41 4.16 -5.40
CA ALA A 164 11.39 4.35 -6.45
C ALA A 164 10.89 3.02 -7.07
N ALA A 165 11.74 2.00 -7.13
CA ALA A 165 11.36 0.68 -7.62
C ALA A 165 10.60 -0.11 -6.56
N ARG A 166 10.99 -0.02 -5.29
CA ARG A 166 10.25 -0.61 -4.17
C ARG A 166 8.87 0.01 -4.03
N GLU A 167 8.79 1.33 -4.12
CA GLU A 167 7.55 2.07 -3.97
C GLU A 167 6.50 1.68 -5.01
N VAL A 168 6.87 1.63 -6.31
CA VAL A 168 5.92 1.21 -7.36
C VAL A 168 5.44 -0.23 -7.14
N LEU A 169 6.29 -1.12 -6.61
CA LEU A 169 5.89 -2.50 -6.30
C LEU A 169 4.95 -2.55 -5.09
N VAL A 170 5.21 -1.76 -4.05
CA VAL A 170 4.31 -1.64 -2.89
C VAL A 170 2.94 -1.15 -3.31
N LEU A 171 2.87 -0.05 -4.08
CA LEU A 171 1.59 0.51 -4.53
C LEU A 171 0.83 -0.50 -5.39
N ARG A 172 1.49 -1.17 -6.35
CA ARG A 172 0.83 -2.07 -7.30
C ARG A 172 0.46 -3.44 -6.73
N PHE A 173 1.34 -4.06 -5.95
CA PHE A 173 1.16 -5.47 -5.53
C PHE A 173 0.65 -5.62 -4.11
N LEU A 174 1.02 -4.72 -3.20
CA LEU A 174 0.61 -4.81 -1.80
C LEU A 174 -0.64 -3.97 -1.54
N GLU A 175 -0.65 -2.73 -2.01
CA GLU A 175 -1.83 -1.85 -1.90
C GLU A 175 -2.85 -2.07 -3.02
N GLN A 176 -2.53 -2.88 -4.03
CA GLN A 176 -3.41 -3.19 -5.17
C GLN A 176 -3.93 -1.91 -5.87
N MET A 177 -3.09 -0.88 -5.96
CA MET A 177 -3.40 0.35 -6.68
C MET A 177 -3.45 0.14 -8.15
N SER A 178 -4.46 0.69 -8.84
CA SER A 178 -4.55 0.72 -10.31
C SER A 178 -3.38 1.52 -10.89
N VAL A 179 -3.17 1.42 -12.21
CA VAL A 179 -2.10 2.21 -12.87
C VAL A 179 -2.39 3.69 -12.76
N ALA A 180 -3.65 4.10 -12.95
CA ALA A 180 -4.10 5.49 -12.81
C ALA A 180 -3.96 6.00 -11.37
N GLU A 181 -4.37 5.21 -10.38
CA GLU A 181 -4.19 5.55 -8.96
C GLU A 181 -2.70 5.68 -8.59
N THR A 182 -1.87 4.76 -9.07
CA THR A 182 -0.42 4.79 -8.84
C THR A 182 0.22 6.00 -9.50
N ALA A 183 -0.23 6.36 -10.70
CA ALA A 183 0.22 7.53 -11.44
C ALA A 183 -0.08 8.82 -10.66
N ALA A 184 -1.30 8.94 -10.11
CA ALA A 184 -1.70 10.05 -9.27
C ALA A 184 -0.85 10.17 -7.98
N VAL A 185 -0.52 9.04 -7.34
CA VAL A 185 0.34 9.04 -6.14
C VAL A 185 1.78 9.42 -6.45
N LEU A 186 2.35 8.86 -7.53
CA LEU A 186 3.77 9.05 -7.88
C LEU A 186 4.04 10.32 -8.70
N GLY A 187 3.01 11.06 -9.11
CA GLY A 187 3.16 12.21 -10.01
C GLY A 187 3.71 11.82 -11.39
N LEU A 188 3.32 10.64 -11.90
CA LEU A 188 3.78 10.12 -13.20
C LEU A 188 2.63 10.00 -14.19
N SER A 189 2.96 9.81 -15.46
CA SER A 189 2.01 9.27 -16.43
C SER A 189 1.77 7.78 -16.20
N GLU A 190 0.62 7.26 -16.64
CA GLU A 190 0.34 5.81 -16.61
C GLU A 190 1.40 4.99 -17.37
N SER A 191 1.88 5.48 -18.51
CA SER A 191 2.98 4.87 -19.26
C SER A 191 4.28 4.86 -18.44
N GLY A 192 4.54 5.93 -17.69
CA GLY A 192 5.64 6.03 -16.73
C GLY A 192 5.55 4.99 -15.62
N VAL A 193 4.35 4.78 -15.05
CA VAL A 193 4.10 3.74 -14.05
C VAL A 193 4.37 2.34 -14.62
N ARG A 194 3.81 2.01 -15.80
CA ARG A 194 4.03 0.68 -16.43
C ARG A 194 5.51 0.43 -16.72
N SER A 195 6.21 1.45 -17.22
CA SER A 195 7.65 1.39 -17.50
C SER A 195 8.47 1.19 -16.22
N ARG A 196 8.14 1.94 -15.15
CA ARG A 196 8.81 1.82 -13.85
C ARG A 196 8.52 0.50 -13.18
N GLN A 197 7.28 0.02 -13.21
CA GLN A 197 6.88 -1.29 -12.71
C GLN A 197 7.66 -2.41 -13.41
N ARG A 198 7.76 -2.37 -14.74
CA ARG A 198 8.52 -3.38 -15.51
C ARG A 198 10.00 -3.40 -15.08
N ARG A 199 10.66 -2.24 -15.05
CA ARG A 199 12.07 -2.14 -14.61
C ARG A 199 12.26 -2.61 -13.17
N ALA A 200 11.34 -2.27 -12.27
CA ALA A 200 11.38 -2.71 -10.89
C ALA A 200 11.29 -4.23 -10.77
N LEU A 201 10.42 -4.88 -11.55
CA LEU A 201 10.32 -6.34 -11.61
C LEU A 201 11.58 -7.00 -12.20
N GLU A 202 12.13 -6.45 -13.29
CA GLU A 202 13.38 -6.95 -13.89
C GLU A 202 14.56 -6.86 -12.91
N GLN A 203 14.67 -5.75 -12.18
CA GLN A 203 15.69 -5.57 -11.15
C GLN A 203 15.46 -6.51 -9.96
N PHE A 204 14.20 -6.68 -9.54
CA PHE A 204 13.84 -7.61 -8.49
C PHE A 204 14.23 -9.05 -8.85
N CYS A 205 13.89 -9.53 -10.05
CA CYS A 205 14.22 -10.89 -10.48
C CYS A 205 15.73 -11.14 -10.49
N ARG A 206 16.53 -10.22 -11.05
CA ARG A 206 18.00 -10.33 -11.03
C ARG A 206 18.55 -10.43 -9.61
N LEU A 207 18.15 -9.50 -8.74
CA LEU A 207 18.63 -9.47 -7.35
C LEU A 207 18.16 -10.72 -6.57
N PHE A 208 16.97 -11.24 -6.87
CA PHE A 208 16.45 -12.45 -6.23
C PHE A 208 17.25 -13.70 -6.62
N GLU A 209 17.63 -13.83 -7.89
CA GLU A 209 18.50 -14.91 -8.39
C GLU A 209 19.91 -14.79 -7.79
N GLU A 210 20.52 -13.60 -7.85
CA GLU A 210 21.86 -13.35 -7.30
C GLU A 210 21.99 -13.72 -5.81
N ILE A 211 21.00 -13.38 -4.99
CA ILE A 211 21.03 -13.69 -3.54
C ILE A 211 20.69 -15.16 -3.30
N GLY A 212 19.88 -15.77 -4.17
CA GLY A 212 19.50 -17.19 -4.09
C GLY A 212 20.68 -18.11 -4.43
N ASP A 213 21.47 -17.76 -5.44
CA ASP A 213 22.62 -18.56 -5.91
C ASP A 213 23.87 -18.40 -5.00
N ALA A 214 23.90 -17.37 -4.15
CA ALA A 214 24.99 -17.12 -3.20
C ALA A 214 24.86 -17.90 -1.87
N ARG A 215 23.87 -18.80 -1.74
CA ARG A 215 23.60 -19.63 -0.56
C ARG A 215 23.84 -21.11 -0.86
#